data_AF-A0AAV3SNN7-F1
#
_entry.id   AF-A0AAV3SNN7-F1
#
_cell.length_a   1.000
_cell.length_b   1.000
_cell.length_c   1.000
_cell.angle_alpha   90.00
_cell.angle_beta   90.00
_cell.angle_gamma   90.00
#
_symmetry.space_group_name_H-M   'P 1'
#
loop_
_entity.id
_entity.type
_entity.pdbx_description
1 polymer ?
#
loop_
_entity_poly.entity_id
_entity_poly.type
_entity_poly.pdbx_seq_one_letter_code
_entity_poly.pdbx_strand_id
1 'polypeptide(L)'
;MSNGDDDPAEADDGADAADDGGDAGGQAETAAPTLPEDVTEESLNEYLDEIADRLDAAETEADLDDVEALLDDAADAIEEADLPEPDEDDEDADDPRGDLEARVEELREGVDEARGPYGDDVVDAVETAAGTIGDTEWTAAGHDDVADAVRAFLDAAADAVESDAADAADRLEDADDALDEPADDESETAESADDEPAAATEAVPIDRLVSALDAAAGAVADADLDADADADVIAALLDATDDLEAGLDDAEEWDDLETHEQLRAQGYYDVLGHYKDFPVEWAALKEHEARGNVDMILLALDSLQSDFMERHCLEAFERMGKRGKTEASVEEMLGRAEKRSQPAIRILGKMAAAEATETLVEYVPEDSNPQLQKVVFKALGEIGAAEAVQPLADQLDPDGDTEDLVRPHAARALGLIGDTRAVAPLTDALEDDPSDDVRAAAGWALRQIGTREALEAVAGHADEHSFIVSTEGEKAQRALDEAEPAATA
;
A
#
# COMPACT_ATOMS: atom_id res chain seq x y z
N MET A 1 -26.34 -46.70 -56.99
CA MET A 1 -27.13 -47.55 -56.07
C MET A 1 -28.02 -46.56 -55.32
N SER A 2 -29.19 -46.21 -55.87
CA SER A 2 -30.51 -46.85 -55.67
C SER A 2 -30.96 -46.74 -54.21
N ASN A 3 -31.87 -45.79 -53.92
CA ASN A 3 -33.29 -45.97 -53.56
C ASN A 3 -33.47 -46.77 -52.25
N GLY A 4 -34.14 -46.21 -51.24
CA GLY A 4 -35.59 -46.33 -51.06
C GLY A 4 -35.80 -46.82 -49.62
N ASP A 5 -36.62 -46.15 -48.83
CA ASP A 5 -38.05 -46.45 -48.62
C ASP A 5 -38.30 -47.64 -47.68
N ASP A 6 -39.21 -47.37 -46.73
CA ASP A 6 -40.15 -48.26 -46.04
C ASP A 6 -39.68 -49.28 -44.98
N ASP A 7 -40.12 -48.99 -43.73
CA ASP A 7 -40.92 -49.78 -42.75
C ASP A 7 -41.03 -51.34 -42.90
N PRO A 8 -41.23 -52.15 -41.83
CA PRO A 8 -42.43 -52.05 -40.97
C PRO A 8 -42.30 -52.44 -39.46
N ALA A 9 -43.18 -51.83 -38.65
CA ALA A 9 -44.14 -52.39 -37.66
C ALA A 9 -43.81 -53.65 -36.81
N GLU A 10 -44.18 -53.60 -35.51
CA GLU A 10 -45.08 -54.51 -34.73
C GLU A 10 -45.17 -53.92 -33.30
N ALA A 11 -46.25 -53.87 -32.52
CA ALA A 11 -47.68 -54.20 -32.58
C ALA A 11 -48.33 -53.35 -31.44
N ASP A 12 -49.41 -52.61 -31.66
CA ASP A 12 -50.83 -53.01 -31.53
C ASP A 12 -51.20 -53.68 -30.19
N ASP A 13 -51.76 -52.87 -29.29
CA ASP A 13 -52.99 -53.13 -28.52
C ASP A 13 -53.33 -51.76 -27.86
N GLY A 14 -54.46 -51.11 -28.04
CA GLY A 14 -55.76 -51.57 -28.50
C GLY A 14 -56.81 -50.99 -27.54
N ALA A 15 -57.66 -50.10 -28.08
CA ALA A 15 -58.99 -49.73 -27.58
C ALA A 15 -59.08 -48.82 -26.32
N ASP A 16 -60.02 -47.89 -26.19
CA ASP A 16 -60.99 -47.21 -27.06
C ASP A 16 -61.69 -46.14 -26.20
N ALA A 17 -62.21 -45.10 -26.85
CA ALA A 17 -63.34 -44.26 -26.44
C ALA A 17 -63.25 -43.32 -25.20
N ALA A 18 -62.98 -42.05 -25.52
CA ALA A 18 -63.90 -40.91 -25.40
C ALA A 18 -64.46 -40.52 -24.01
N ASP A 19 -64.32 -39.22 -23.71
CA ASP A 19 -65.43 -38.26 -23.62
C ASP A 19 -65.22 -37.25 -22.47
N ASP A 20 -65.12 -35.99 -22.87
CA ASP A 20 -65.53 -34.74 -22.20
C ASP A 20 -65.39 -34.59 -20.67
N GLY A 21 -64.60 -33.59 -20.28
CA GLY A 21 -64.62 -33.06 -18.92
C GLY A 21 -63.53 -32.03 -18.73
N GLY A 22 -63.80 -30.78 -19.07
CA GLY A 22 -63.02 -29.67 -18.52
C GLY A 22 -63.11 -29.73 -17.00
N ASP A 23 -61.96 -29.76 -16.33
CA ASP A 23 -61.88 -29.52 -14.90
C ASP A 23 -60.85 -28.43 -14.67
N ALA A 24 -61.29 -27.41 -13.96
CA ALA A 24 -60.54 -26.23 -13.63
C ALA A 24 -59.35 -26.63 -12.75
N GLY A 25 -58.13 -26.35 -13.21
CA GLY A 25 -56.97 -26.28 -12.33
C GLY A 25 -57.17 -25.08 -11.40
N GLY A 26 -57.88 -25.30 -10.30
CA GLY A 26 -57.84 -24.41 -9.17
C GLY A 26 -56.44 -24.50 -8.58
N GLN A 27 -55.72 -23.38 -8.58
CA GLN A 27 -54.62 -23.15 -7.66
C GLN A 27 -55.18 -23.40 -6.26
N ALA A 28 -54.79 -24.52 -5.66
CA ALA A 28 -54.95 -24.68 -4.23
C ALA A 28 -53.86 -23.80 -3.62
N GLU A 29 -54.24 -22.69 -2.99
CA GLU A 29 -53.42 -22.10 -1.94
C GLU A 29 -53.10 -23.24 -0.97
N THR A 30 -51.86 -23.74 -1.02
CA THR A 30 -51.37 -24.71 -0.06
C THR A 30 -51.37 -23.96 1.28
N ALA A 31 -52.26 -24.38 2.19
CA ALA A 31 -52.32 -23.79 3.51
C ALA A 31 -50.92 -23.82 4.13
N ALA A 32 -50.50 -22.71 4.76
CA ALA A 32 -49.22 -22.65 5.45
C ALA A 32 -49.07 -23.87 6.37
N PRO A 33 -47.91 -24.55 6.35
CA PRO A 33 -47.69 -25.70 7.20
C PRO A 33 -47.89 -25.27 8.65
N THR A 34 -48.49 -26.15 9.45
CA THR A 34 -48.80 -25.83 10.85
C THR A 34 -47.88 -26.61 11.76
N LEU A 35 -47.28 -25.92 12.73
CA LEU A 35 -46.47 -26.54 13.76
C LEU A 35 -47.17 -27.79 14.34
N PRO A 36 -46.51 -28.95 14.42
CA PRO A 36 -47.12 -30.17 14.92
C PRO A 36 -47.52 -30.06 16.40
N GLU A 37 -48.70 -30.60 16.77
CA GLU A 37 -49.17 -30.62 18.16
C GLU A 37 -48.31 -31.52 19.06
N ASP A 38 -47.72 -32.57 18.49
CA ASP A 38 -46.81 -33.50 19.15
C ASP A 38 -45.39 -33.22 18.63
N VAL A 39 -44.54 -32.58 19.43
CA VAL A 39 -43.19 -32.18 19.02
C VAL A 39 -42.21 -33.34 19.19
N THR A 40 -42.10 -34.16 18.14
CA THR A 40 -41.14 -35.27 18.00
C THR A 40 -40.17 -35.02 16.85
N GLU A 41 -39.05 -35.74 16.85
CA GLU A 41 -38.06 -35.67 15.75
C GLU A 41 -38.69 -35.96 14.38
N GLU A 42 -39.53 -37.00 14.27
CA GLU A 42 -40.19 -37.39 13.01
C GLU A 42 -41.18 -36.30 12.53
N SER A 43 -41.97 -35.73 13.43
CA SER A 43 -42.93 -34.67 13.09
C SER A 43 -42.28 -33.32 12.77
N LEU A 44 -41.14 -33.00 13.39
CA LEU A 44 -40.40 -31.77 13.08
C LEU A 44 -39.69 -31.89 11.73
N ASN A 45 -39.14 -33.06 11.40
CA ASN A 45 -38.61 -33.31 10.06
C ASN A 45 -39.70 -33.20 8.99
N GLU A 46 -40.90 -33.75 9.21
CA GLU A 46 -42.03 -33.60 8.28
C GLU A 46 -42.45 -32.12 8.13
N TYR A 47 -42.44 -31.34 9.21
CA TYR A 47 -42.69 -29.91 9.16
C TYR A 47 -41.61 -29.14 8.38
N LEU A 48 -40.33 -29.48 8.55
CA LEU A 48 -39.23 -28.89 7.78
C LEU A 48 -39.28 -29.30 6.30
N ASP A 49 -39.73 -30.52 5.98
CA ASP A 49 -39.98 -30.95 4.59
C ASP A 49 -41.08 -30.09 3.95
N GLU A 50 -42.17 -29.81 4.67
CA GLU A 50 -43.23 -28.93 4.18
C GLU A 50 -42.77 -27.47 4.03
N ILE A 51 -41.88 -26.98 4.89
CA ILE A 51 -41.26 -25.67 4.76
C ILE A 51 -40.33 -25.64 3.53
N ALA A 52 -39.54 -26.69 3.30
CA ALA A 52 -38.68 -26.81 2.13
C ALA A 52 -39.50 -26.79 0.82
N ASP A 53 -40.61 -27.55 0.76
CA ASP A 53 -41.52 -27.53 -0.39
C ASP A 53 -42.13 -26.13 -0.62
N ARG A 54 -42.31 -25.34 0.45
CA ARG A 54 -42.82 -23.97 0.37
C ARG A 54 -41.74 -22.99 -0.10
N LEU A 55 -40.50 -23.15 0.35
CA LEU A 55 -39.33 -22.42 -0.16
C LEU A 55 -39.17 -22.66 -1.66
N ASP A 56 -39.24 -23.92 -2.10
CA ASP A 56 -39.17 -24.30 -3.53
C ASP A 56 -40.32 -23.70 -4.37
N ALA A 57 -41.43 -23.32 -3.73
CA ALA A 57 -42.63 -22.76 -4.36
C ALA A 57 -42.80 -21.25 -4.13
N ALA A 58 -41.89 -20.60 -3.40
CA ALA A 58 -41.94 -19.17 -3.15
C ALA A 58 -41.70 -18.40 -4.46
N GLU A 59 -42.59 -17.47 -4.79
CA GLU A 59 -42.50 -16.67 -6.01
C GLU A 59 -42.29 -15.18 -5.71
N THR A 60 -42.37 -14.77 -4.43
CA THR A 60 -42.27 -13.37 -3.98
C THR A 60 -41.50 -13.24 -2.67
N GLU A 61 -40.97 -12.05 -2.38
CA GLU A 61 -40.35 -11.73 -1.08
C GLU A 61 -41.31 -11.96 0.10
N ALA A 62 -42.60 -11.68 -0.10
CA ALA A 62 -43.62 -11.97 0.91
C ALA A 62 -43.77 -13.49 1.17
N ASP A 63 -43.57 -14.33 0.15
CA ASP A 63 -43.57 -15.79 0.33
C ASP A 63 -42.31 -16.25 1.10
N LEU A 64 -41.16 -15.61 0.85
CA LEU A 64 -39.90 -15.90 1.56
C LEU A 64 -39.94 -15.44 3.02
N ASP A 65 -40.51 -14.27 3.32
CA ASP A 65 -40.77 -13.80 4.69
C ASP A 65 -41.69 -14.76 5.45
N ASP A 66 -42.71 -15.29 4.78
CA ASP A 66 -43.59 -16.32 5.32
C ASP A 66 -42.80 -17.61 5.62
N VAL A 67 -41.87 -18.03 4.75
CA VAL A 67 -41.00 -19.20 4.97
C VAL A 67 -40.05 -18.96 6.15
N GLU A 68 -39.43 -17.78 6.24
CA GLU A 68 -38.54 -17.41 7.34
C GLU A 68 -39.28 -17.42 8.69
N ALA A 69 -40.50 -16.89 8.75
CA ALA A 69 -41.34 -16.95 9.95
C ALA A 69 -41.66 -18.39 10.37
N LEU A 70 -41.88 -19.30 9.41
CA LEU A 70 -42.10 -20.72 9.69
C LEU A 70 -40.81 -21.42 10.20
N LEU A 71 -39.64 -21.02 9.70
CA LEU A 71 -38.33 -21.50 10.19
C LEU A 71 -38.01 -21.00 11.60
N ASP A 72 -38.43 -19.78 11.95
CA ASP A 72 -38.37 -19.27 13.32
C ASP A 72 -39.27 -20.07 14.27
N ASP A 73 -40.52 -20.32 13.87
CA ASP A 73 -41.45 -21.17 14.62
C ASP A 73 -40.89 -22.61 14.77
N ALA A 74 -40.22 -23.14 13.74
CA ALA A 74 -39.57 -24.45 13.79
C ALA A 74 -38.39 -24.47 14.77
N ALA A 75 -37.52 -23.44 14.73
CA ALA A 75 -36.38 -23.30 15.61
C ALA A 75 -36.80 -23.22 17.09
N ASP A 76 -37.79 -22.38 17.40
CA ASP A 76 -38.36 -22.26 18.75
C ASP A 76 -38.94 -23.60 19.23
N ALA A 77 -39.65 -24.32 18.36
CA ALA A 77 -40.20 -25.63 18.69
C ALA A 77 -39.12 -26.69 18.93
N ILE A 78 -38.04 -26.70 18.15
CA ILE A 78 -36.87 -27.56 18.36
C ILE A 78 -36.21 -27.24 19.71
N GLU A 79 -36.05 -25.95 20.04
CA GLU A 79 -35.49 -25.51 21.32
C GLU A 79 -36.29 -26.09 22.50
N GLU A 80 -37.62 -25.95 22.46
CA GLU A 80 -38.54 -26.39 23.53
C GLU A 80 -38.81 -27.90 23.57
N ALA A 81 -38.46 -28.65 22.52
CA ALA A 81 -38.77 -30.07 22.39
C ALA A 81 -38.02 -30.94 23.43
N ASP A 82 -38.70 -31.94 23.99
CA ASP A 82 -38.09 -32.96 24.87
C ASP A 82 -37.44 -34.07 24.02
N LEU A 83 -36.40 -33.69 23.27
CA LEU A 83 -35.63 -34.59 22.40
C LEU A 83 -34.52 -35.33 23.19
N PRO A 84 -34.11 -36.54 22.74
CA PRO A 84 -32.99 -37.26 23.34
C PRO A 84 -31.71 -36.42 23.31
N GLU A 85 -31.02 -36.30 24.45
CA GLU A 85 -29.68 -35.72 24.51
C GLU A 85 -28.64 -36.76 24.01
N PRO A 86 -27.65 -36.34 23.19
CA PRO A 86 -26.60 -37.24 22.72
C PRO A 86 -25.71 -37.70 23.89
N ASP A 87 -25.14 -38.91 23.78
CA ASP A 87 -24.23 -39.43 24.80
C ASP A 87 -22.87 -38.73 24.66
N GLU A 88 -22.50 -37.89 25.64
CA GLU A 88 -21.23 -37.12 25.64
C GLU A 88 -19.96 -38.00 25.55
N ASP A 89 -20.08 -39.30 25.85
CA ASP A 89 -18.97 -40.26 25.81
C ASP A 89 -18.88 -41.05 24.48
N ASP A 90 -19.80 -40.85 23.52
CA ASP A 90 -19.85 -41.54 22.22
C ASP A 90 -19.96 -40.54 21.05
N GLU A 91 -18.86 -40.37 20.31
CA GLU A 91 -18.78 -39.46 19.14
C GLU A 91 -19.70 -39.88 17.98
N ASP A 92 -20.22 -41.11 17.99
CA ASP A 92 -21.17 -41.64 17.00
C ASP A 92 -22.63 -41.65 17.52
N ALA A 93 -22.93 -41.01 18.67
CA ALA A 93 -24.29 -40.93 19.20
C ALA A 93 -25.21 -40.08 18.32
N ASP A 94 -26.44 -40.55 18.09
CA ASP A 94 -27.46 -39.80 17.38
C ASP A 94 -27.77 -38.49 18.15
N ASP A 95 -27.61 -37.34 17.50
CA ASP A 95 -27.95 -36.01 18.01
C ASP A 95 -29.14 -35.44 17.22
N PRO A 96 -30.37 -35.88 17.54
CA PRO A 96 -31.56 -35.51 16.79
C PRO A 96 -31.88 -34.02 16.88
N ARG A 97 -31.41 -33.32 17.92
CA ARG A 97 -31.56 -31.87 18.04
C ARG A 97 -30.60 -31.16 17.10
N GLY A 98 -29.31 -31.51 17.14
CA GLY A 98 -28.29 -30.94 16.26
C GLY A 98 -28.61 -31.16 14.78
N ASP A 99 -29.12 -32.35 14.41
CA ASP A 99 -29.53 -32.65 13.03
C ASP A 99 -30.70 -31.77 12.55
N LEU A 100 -31.68 -31.49 13.42
CA LEU A 100 -32.81 -30.61 13.11
C LEU A 100 -32.39 -29.13 13.04
N GLU A 101 -31.54 -28.68 13.95
CA GLU A 101 -30.97 -27.32 13.94
C GLU A 101 -30.16 -27.09 12.66
N ALA A 102 -29.33 -28.05 12.24
CA ALA A 102 -28.59 -27.99 10.99
C ALA A 102 -29.50 -27.94 9.76
N ARG A 103 -30.64 -28.65 9.77
CA ARG A 103 -31.63 -28.60 8.69
C ARG A 103 -32.37 -27.25 8.63
N VAL A 104 -32.63 -26.62 9.77
CA VAL A 104 -33.16 -25.24 9.79
C VAL A 104 -32.13 -24.27 9.22
N GLU A 105 -30.85 -24.41 9.56
CA GLU A 105 -29.77 -23.58 9.02
C GLU A 105 -29.64 -23.75 7.49
N GLU A 106 -29.66 -24.99 6.98
CA GLU A 106 -29.65 -25.29 5.53
C GLU A 106 -30.83 -24.61 4.81
N LEU A 107 -32.04 -24.64 5.39
CA LEU A 107 -33.21 -23.99 4.79
C LEU A 107 -33.15 -22.47 4.87
N ARG A 108 -32.54 -21.89 5.93
CA ARG A 108 -32.30 -20.44 6.01
C ARG A 108 -31.29 -19.99 4.97
N GLU A 109 -30.21 -20.73 4.76
CA GLU A 109 -29.28 -20.47 3.66
C GLU A 109 -30.00 -20.53 2.29
N GLY A 110 -30.94 -21.48 2.13
CA GLY A 110 -31.78 -21.55 0.93
C GLY A 110 -32.75 -20.38 0.76
N VAL A 111 -33.30 -19.81 1.86
CA VAL A 111 -34.09 -18.56 1.81
C VAL A 111 -33.22 -17.40 1.37
N ASP A 112 -32.02 -17.27 1.94
CA ASP A 112 -31.08 -16.20 1.58
C ASP A 112 -30.63 -16.30 0.11
N GLU A 113 -30.42 -17.50 -0.42
CA GLU A 113 -30.10 -17.72 -1.85
C GLU A 113 -31.29 -17.44 -2.78
N ALA A 114 -32.52 -17.59 -2.28
CA ALA A 114 -33.75 -17.35 -3.03
C ALA A 114 -34.19 -15.87 -3.02
N ARG A 115 -33.74 -15.08 -2.04
CA ARG A 115 -34.00 -13.63 -1.99
C ARG A 115 -33.43 -12.95 -3.23
N GLY A 116 -34.26 -12.11 -3.86
CA GLY A 116 -33.91 -11.43 -5.11
C GLY A 116 -32.85 -10.34 -4.88
N PRO A 117 -32.16 -9.88 -5.94
CA PRO A 117 -31.37 -8.67 -5.84
C PRO A 117 -32.27 -7.48 -5.46
N TYR A 118 -31.76 -6.62 -4.60
CA TYR A 118 -32.41 -5.41 -4.11
C TYR A 118 -31.81 -4.17 -4.79
N GLY A 119 -32.56 -3.07 -4.75
CA GLY A 119 -32.01 -1.76 -5.12
C GLY A 119 -30.76 -1.40 -4.29
N ASP A 120 -30.68 -1.87 -3.04
CA ASP A 120 -29.50 -1.69 -2.19
C ASP A 120 -28.25 -2.42 -2.74
N ASP A 121 -28.40 -3.57 -3.41
CA ASP A 121 -27.26 -4.27 -4.02
C ASP A 121 -26.66 -3.45 -5.18
N VAL A 122 -27.52 -2.78 -5.95
CA VAL A 122 -27.08 -1.85 -7.01
C VAL A 122 -26.33 -0.67 -6.38
N VAL A 123 -26.86 -0.10 -5.29
CA VAL A 123 -26.22 1.01 -4.57
C VAL A 123 -24.84 0.61 -4.07
N ASP A 124 -24.73 -0.55 -3.42
CA ASP A 124 -23.46 -1.08 -2.91
C ASP A 124 -22.45 -1.33 -4.03
N ALA A 125 -22.90 -1.84 -5.20
CA ALA A 125 -22.05 -2.04 -6.37
C ALA A 125 -21.53 -0.70 -6.95
N VAL A 126 -22.39 0.31 -7.05
CA VAL A 126 -22.01 1.66 -7.52
C VAL A 126 -21.03 2.34 -6.55
N GLU A 127 -21.29 2.25 -5.24
CA GLU A 127 -20.38 2.80 -4.21
C GLU A 127 -19.02 2.07 -4.24
N THR A 128 -19.02 0.76 -4.49
CA THR A 128 -17.79 -0.02 -4.66
C THR A 128 -17.00 0.45 -5.88
N ALA A 129 -17.66 0.62 -7.04
CA ALA A 129 -17.04 1.15 -8.24
C ALA A 129 -16.48 2.57 -8.03
N ALA A 130 -17.22 3.43 -7.33
CA ALA A 130 -16.77 4.78 -6.97
C ALA A 130 -15.50 4.74 -6.08
N GLY A 131 -15.46 3.81 -5.12
CA GLY A 131 -14.27 3.54 -4.30
C GLY A 131 -13.06 3.14 -5.15
N THR A 132 -13.24 2.17 -6.06
CA THR A 132 -12.18 1.73 -7.00
C THR A 132 -11.64 2.90 -7.82
N ILE A 133 -12.52 3.71 -8.41
CA ILE A 133 -12.11 4.88 -9.21
C ILE A 133 -11.30 5.88 -8.37
N GLY A 134 -11.71 6.14 -7.12
CA GLY A 134 -11.07 7.11 -6.24
C GLY A 134 -9.75 6.65 -5.63
N ASP A 135 -9.59 5.35 -5.38
CA ASP A 135 -8.41 4.78 -4.73
C ASP A 135 -7.31 4.36 -5.71
N THR A 136 -7.64 4.19 -6.99
CA THR A 136 -6.69 3.78 -8.04
C THR A 136 -5.96 4.97 -8.69
N GLU A 137 -4.66 4.82 -8.92
CA GLU A 137 -3.89 5.77 -9.73
C GLU A 137 -3.97 5.36 -11.21
N TRP A 138 -4.66 6.17 -12.02
CA TRP A 138 -4.91 5.87 -13.44
C TRP A 138 -3.86 6.51 -14.37
N THR A 139 -3.55 5.87 -15.50
CA THR A 139 -2.80 6.55 -16.56
C THR A 139 -3.69 7.59 -17.25
N ALA A 140 -3.11 8.47 -18.09
CA ALA A 140 -3.92 9.40 -18.87
C ALA A 140 -4.88 8.68 -19.84
N ALA A 141 -4.52 7.48 -20.31
CA ALA A 141 -5.40 6.68 -21.17
C ALA A 141 -6.47 5.98 -20.32
N GLY A 142 -6.07 5.35 -19.20
CA GLY A 142 -7.03 4.75 -18.27
C GLY A 142 -8.03 5.76 -17.72
N HIS A 143 -7.62 7.01 -17.53
CA HIS A 143 -8.49 8.10 -17.12
C HIS A 143 -9.62 8.35 -18.14
N ASP A 144 -9.30 8.38 -19.43
CA ASP A 144 -10.28 8.50 -20.51
C ASP A 144 -11.19 7.24 -20.57
N ASP A 145 -10.62 6.04 -20.41
CA ASP A 145 -11.35 4.77 -20.44
C ASP A 145 -12.36 4.66 -19.26
N VAL A 146 -11.94 5.04 -18.04
CA VAL A 146 -12.81 5.10 -16.85
C VAL A 146 -13.95 6.10 -17.07
N ALA A 147 -13.66 7.26 -17.65
CA ALA A 147 -14.70 8.26 -17.95
C ALA A 147 -15.71 7.72 -18.97
N ASP A 148 -15.27 6.97 -19.98
CA ASP A 148 -16.16 6.33 -20.95
C ASP A 148 -17.02 5.22 -20.30
N ALA A 149 -16.46 4.43 -19.38
CA ALA A 149 -17.18 3.40 -18.62
C ALA A 149 -18.28 4.01 -17.72
N VAL A 150 -17.97 5.09 -16.99
CA VAL A 150 -18.94 5.79 -16.14
C VAL A 150 -20.09 6.37 -16.98
N ARG A 151 -19.79 6.99 -18.14
CA ARG A 151 -20.83 7.50 -19.04
C ARG A 151 -21.74 6.38 -19.56
N ALA A 152 -21.15 5.25 -19.96
CA ALA A 152 -21.91 4.10 -20.42
C ALA A 152 -22.84 3.55 -19.33
N PHE A 153 -22.36 3.50 -18.09
CA PHE A 153 -23.18 3.13 -16.94
C PHE A 153 -24.34 4.11 -16.70
N LEU A 154 -24.08 5.43 -16.67
CA LEU A 154 -25.10 6.43 -16.42
C LEU A 154 -26.21 6.39 -17.49
N ASP A 155 -25.84 6.25 -18.76
CA ASP A 155 -26.78 6.09 -19.89
C ASP A 155 -27.61 4.81 -19.75
N ALA A 156 -26.97 3.67 -19.47
CA ALA A 156 -27.66 2.38 -19.29
C ALA A 156 -28.58 2.38 -18.06
N ALA A 157 -28.16 2.98 -16.95
CA ALA A 157 -28.95 3.10 -15.73
C ALA A 157 -30.15 4.03 -15.93
N ALA A 158 -29.98 5.15 -16.64
CA ALA A 158 -31.06 6.07 -16.97
C ALA A 158 -32.12 5.37 -17.85
N ASP A 159 -31.68 4.62 -18.87
CA ASP A 159 -32.54 3.79 -19.72
C ASP A 159 -33.30 2.72 -18.91
N ALA A 160 -32.65 2.08 -17.94
CA ALA A 160 -33.25 1.03 -17.12
C ALA A 160 -34.39 1.56 -16.23
N VAL A 161 -34.24 2.78 -15.68
CA VAL A 161 -35.23 3.37 -14.75
C VAL A 161 -36.22 4.32 -15.44
N GLU A 162 -36.09 4.60 -16.74
CA GLU A 162 -36.89 5.60 -17.47
C GLU A 162 -38.40 5.38 -17.31
N SER A 163 -38.87 4.13 -17.36
CA SER A 163 -40.30 3.80 -17.30
C SER A 163 -40.89 3.83 -15.89
N ASP A 164 -40.09 3.46 -14.89
CA ASP A 164 -40.57 3.11 -13.55
C ASP A 164 -40.18 4.18 -12.51
N ALA A 165 -39.08 4.90 -12.73
CA ALA A 165 -38.61 6.01 -11.91
C ALA A 165 -38.04 7.18 -12.74
N ALA A 166 -38.92 7.91 -13.45
CA ALA A 166 -38.53 9.05 -14.30
C ALA A 166 -37.74 10.16 -13.56
N ASP A 167 -38.04 10.42 -12.28
CA ASP A 167 -37.27 11.38 -11.46
C ASP A 167 -35.83 10.89 -11.20
N ALA A 168 -35.58 9.58 -11.21
CA ALA A 168 -34.23 9.00 -11.09
C ALA A 168 -33.49 9.06 -12.45
N ALA A 169 -34.17 8.78 -13.56
CA ALA A 169 -33.61 8.91 -14.91
C ALA A 169 -33.13 10.35 -15.18
N ASP A 170 -33.95 11.37 -14.87
CA ASP A 170 -33.57 12.79 -15.03
C ASP A 170 -32.29 13.12 -14.23
N ARG A 171 -32.09 12.52 -13.04
CA ARG A 171 -30.90 12.76 -12.21
C ARG A 171 -29.66 12.07 -12.76
N LEU A 172 -29.82 10.90 -13.38
CA LEU A 172 -28.72 10.18 -14.04
C LEU A 172 -28.26 10.93 -15.30
N GLU A 173 -29.21 11.47 -16.08
CA GLU A 173 -28.90 12.37 -17.20
C GLU A 173 -28.20 13.65 -16.73
N ASP A 174 -28.70 14.28 -15.64
CA ASP A 174 -28.05 15.46 -15.04
C ASP A 174 -26.62 15.14 -14.55
N ALA A 175 -26.38 13.92 -14.05
CA ALA A 175 -25.06 13.47 -13.60
C ALA A 175 -24.08 13.28 -14.78
N ASP A 176 -24.55 12.73 -15.91
CA ASP A 176 -23.75 12.60 -17.14
C ASP A 176 -23.41 13.98 -17.72
N ASP A 177 -24.41 14.87 -17.84
CA ASP A 177 -24.24 16.24 -18.33
C ASP A 177 -23.22 17.03 -17.47
N ALA A 178 -23.17 16.77 -16.16
CA ALA A 178 -22.21 17.40 -15.25
C ALA A 178 -20.75 17.03 -15.52
N LEU A 179 -20.48 15.89 -16.15
CA LEU A 179 -19.11 15.47 -16.52
C LEU A 179 -18.51 16.37 -17.61
N ASP A 180 -19.36 16.97 -18.44
CA ASP A 180 -18.96 17.85 -19.54
C ASP A 180 -18.89 19.34 -19.12
N GLU A 181 -19.33 19.68 -17.90
CA GLU A 181 -19.19 21.05 -17.39
C GLU A 181 -17.72 21.41 -17.19
N PRO A 182 -17.27 22.62 -17.58
CA PRO A 182 -15.89 23.03 -17.37
C PRO A 182 -15.53 22.95 -15.88
N ALA A 183 -14.30 22.56 -15.55
CA ALA A 183 -13.77 22.67 -14.19
C ALA A 183 -14.10 24.06 -13.65
N ASP A 184 -14.83 24.15 -12.53
CA ASP A 184 -15.05 25.42 -11.84
C ASP A 184 -13.68 25.92 -11.38
N ASP A 185 -13.04 26.73 -12.23
CA ASP A 185 -11.83 27.46 -11.90
C ASP A 185 -12.22 28.50 -10.85
N GLU A 186 -12.15 28.12 -9.57
CA GLU A 186 -12.07 29.05 -8.44
C GLU A 186 -10.73 29.81 -8.48
N SER A 187 -10.44 30.49 -9.60
CA SER A 187 -9.44 31.54 -9.68
C SER A 187 -9.95 32.69 -10.56
N GLU A 188 -10.67 33.63 -9.92
CA GLU A 188 -10.80 34.99 -10.47
C GLU A 188 -9.42 35.66 -10.52
N THR A 189 -8.60 35.40 -11.55
CA THR A 189 -7.56 36.35 -11.97
C THR A 189 -7.33 36.40 -13.49
N ALA A 190 -7.95 37.42 -14.08
CA ALA A 190 -7.37 38.40 -15.02
C ALA A 190 -7.36 38.11 -16.53
N GLU A 191 -8.00 39.07 -17.21
CA GLU A 191 -7.87 39.42 -18.62
C GLU A 191 -6.43 39.30 -19.19
N SER A 192 -6.28 38.53 -20.27
CA SER A 192 -5.78 39.06 -21.54
C SER A 192 -5.97 38.04 -22.66
N ALA A 193 -6.72 38.42 -23.68
CA ALA A 193 -6.79 37.72 -24.95
C ALA A 193 -5.48 37.90 -25.73
N ASP A 194 -4.80 36.80 -26.05
CA ASP A 194 -4.02 36.63 -27.28
C ASP A 194 -3.56 35.16 -27.41
N ASP A 195 -4.08 34.49 -28.45
CA ASP A 195 -3.51 33.32 -29.14
C ASP A 195 -3.17 32.07 -28.28
N GLU A 196 -4.18 31.28 -27.90
CA GLU A 196 -3.99 29.90 -27.43
C GLU A 196 -4.29 28.89 -28.57
N PRO A 197 -3.46 27.82 -28.72
CA PRO A 197 -3.84 26.69 -29.55
C PRO A 197 -5.03 25.98 -28.89
N ALA A 198 -5.87 25.33 -29.69
CA ALA A 198 -7.04 24.59 -29.23
C ALA A 198 -6.75 23.82 -27.94
N ALA A 199 -7.53 24.11 -26.89
CA ALA A 199 -7.48 23.43 -25.62
C ALA A 199 -7.46 21.92 -25.88
N ALA A 200 -6.44 21.24 -25.36
CA ALA A 200 -6.55 19.81 -25.13
C ALA A 200 -7.82 19.62 -24.31
N THR A 201 -8.69 18.70 -24.73
CA THR A 201 -9.80 18.24 -23.91
C THR A 201 -9.20 17.80 -22.58
N GLU A 202 -9.42 18.60 -21.54
CA GLU A 202 -8.93 18.30 -20.20
C GLU A 202 -9.73 17.09 -19.73
N ALA A 203 -9.03 16.04 -19.30
CA ALA A 203 -9.66 14.81 -18.84
C ALA A 203 -10.58 15.11 -17.66
N VAL A 204 -11.68 14.38 -17.53
CA VAL A 204 -12.72 14.64 -16.51
C VAL A 204 -12.14 14.36 -15.12
N PRO A 205 -12.05 15.31 -14.17
CA PRO A 205 -11.45 15.02 -12.86
C PRO A 205 -12.04 13.78 -12.16
N ILE A 206 -11.21 12.92 -11.56
CA ILE A 206 -11.63 11.71 -10.82
C ILE A 206 -12.74 12.02 -9.81
N ASP A 207 -12.59 13.10 -9.04
CA ASP A 207 -13.60 13.51 -8.04
C ASP A 207 -14.99 13.76 -8.66
N ARG A 208 -15.06 14.16 -9.93
CA ARG A 208 -16.34 14.33 -10.64
C ARG A 208 -16.95 13.02 -11.06
N LEU A 209 -16.14 12.07 -11.53
CA LEU A 209 -16.60 10.72 -11.86
C LEU A 209 -17.17 10.04 -10.61
N VAL A 210 -16.47 10.13 -9.48
CA VAL A 210 -16.95 9.65 -8.17
C VAL A 210 -18.25 10.35 -7.78
N SER A 211 -18.31 11.69 -7.89
CA SER A 211 -19.53 12.45 -7.56
C SER A 211 -20.74 12.08 -8.44
N ALA A 212 -20.50 11.72 -9.71
CA ALA A 212 -21.56 11.29 -10.61
C ALA A 212 -22.08 9.89 -10.23
N LEU A 213 -21.21 8.97 -9.83
CA LEU A 213 -21.61 7.67 -9.30
C LEU A 213 -22.33 7.79 -7.95
N ASP A 214 -21.88 8.66 -7.04
CA ASP A 214 -22.59 8.95 -5.78
C ASP A 214 -24.01 9.50 -6.06
N ALA A 215 -24.15 10.35 -7.08
CA ALA A 215 -25.45 10.87 -7.50
C ALA A 215 -26.33 9.76 -8.11
N ALA A 216 -25.74 8.84 -8.87
CA ALA A 216 -26.43 7.68 -9.42
C ALA A 216 -26.92 6.72 -8.34
N ALA A 217 -26.06 6.36 -7.37
CA ALA A 217 -26.43 5.58 -6.19
C ALA A 217 -27.58 6.24 -5.42
N GLY A 218 -27.50 7.55 -5.18
CA GLY A 218 -28.58 8.31 -4.56
C GLY A 218 -29.89 8.29 -5.36
N ALA A 219 -29.81 8.35 -6.69
CA ALA A 219 -30.98 8.29 -7.56
C ALA A 219 -31.66 6.91 -7.53
N VAL A 220 -30.87 5.82 -7.52
CA VAL A 220 -31.37 4.44 -7.39
C VAL A 220 -32.01 4.22 -6.02
N ALA A 221 -31.35 4.65 -4.94
CA ALA A 221 -31.91 4.56 -3.58
C ALA A 221 -33.23 5.34 -3.42
N ASP A 222 -33.31 6.54 -4.00
CA ASP A 222 -34.52 7.37 -3.97
C ASP A 222 -35.65 6.81 -4.87
N ALA A 223 -35.36 5.87 -5.77
CA ALA A 223 -36.35 5.23 -6.63
C ALA A 223 -37.26 4.25 -5.85
N ASP A 224 -36.83 3.79 -4.66
CA ASP A 224 -37.60 2.90 -3.77
C ASP A 224 -38.10 1.64 -4.52
N LEU A 225 -37.19 1.00 -5.27
CA LEU A 225 -37.47 -0.16 -6.12
C LEU A 225 -37.89 -1.36 -5.27
N ASP A 226 -39.03 -1.94 -5.61
CA ASP A 226 -39.57 -3.14 -4.98
C ASP A 226 -38.94 -4.39 -5.61
N ALA A 227 -38.39 -5.27 -4.77
CA ALA A 227 -37.63 -6.44 -5.24
C ALA A 227 -38.44 -7.37 -6.15
N ASP A 228 -39.77 -7.47 -5.96
CA ASP A 228 -40.63 -8.31 -6.79
C ASP A 228 -41.16 -7.56 -8.01
N ALA A 229 -41.66 -6.34 -7.81
CA ALA A 229 -42.32 -5.58 -8.88
C ALA A 229 -41.33 -5.00 -9.90
N ASP A 230 -40.13 -4.65 -9.43
CA ASP A 230 -39.08 -4.00 -10.21
C ASP A 230 -37.88 -4.93 -10.47
N ALA A 231 -38.06 -6.25 -10.30
CA ALA A 231 -37.01 -7.27 -10.49
C ALA A 231 -36.27 -7.13 -11.84
N ASP A 232 -37.00 -6.85 -12.93
CA ASP A 232 -36.42 -6.65 -14.27
C ASP A 232 -35.57 -5.36 -14.33
N VAL A 233 -35.96 -4.30 -13.62
CA VAL A 233 -35.22 -3.03 -13.55
C VAL A 233 -33.96 -3.20 -12.69
N ILE A 234 -34.08 -3.85 -11.53
CA ILE A 234 -32.95 -4.14 -10.66
C ILE A 234 -31.92 -5.03 -11.38
N ALA A 235 -32.38 -6.07 -12.09
CA ALA A 235 -31.49 -6.90 -12.89
C ALA A 235 -30.77 -6.11 -14.00
N ALA A 236 -31.46 -5.20 -14.70
CA ALA A 236 -30.84 -4.35 -15.71
C ALA A 236 -29.82 -3.35 -15.12
N LEU A 237 -30.09 -2.83 -13.92
CA LEU A 237 -29.15 -1.98 -13.21
C LEU A 237 -27.91 -2.75 -12.76
N LEU A 238 -28.06 -3.98 -12.28
CA LEU A 238 -26.93 -4.85 -11.94
C LEU A 238 -26.11 -5.24 -13.17
N ASP A 239 -26.75 -5.55 -14.29
CA ASP A 239 -26.03 -5.78 -15.56
C ASP A 239 -25.22 -4.52 -15.96
N ALA A 240 -25.76 -3.31 -15.72
CA ALA A 240 -25.04 -2.07 -15.97
C ALA A 240 -23.87 -1.85 -14.99
N THR A 241 -23.99 -2.24 -13.72
CA THR A 241 -22.87 -2.21 -12.77
C THR A 241 -21.79 -3.23 -13.09
N ASP A 242 -22.16 -4.41 -13.59
CA ASP A 242 -21.20 -5.42 -14.07
C ASP A 242 -20.42 -4.90 -15.30
N ASP A 243 -21.11 -4.23 -16.24
CA ASP A 243 -20.47 -3.59 -17.39
C ASP A 243 -19.55 -2.43 -16.95
N LEU A 244 -19.93 -1.67 -15.91
CA LEU A 244 -19.07 -0.65 -15.30
C LEU A 244 -17.80 -1.28 -14.73
N GLU A 245 -17.94 -2.31 -13.88
CA GLU A 245 -16.81 -3.02 -13.28
C GLU A 245 -15.87 -3.58 -14.36
N ALA A 246 -16.41 -4.22 -15.40
CA ALA A 246 -15.63 -4.71 -16.52
C ALA A 246 -14.89 -3.58 -17.27
N GLY A 247 -15.52 -2.41 -17.41
CA GLY A 247 -14.90 -1.23 -17.98
C GLY A 247 -13.75 -0.68 -17.13
N LEU A 248 -13.87 -0.72 -15.80
CA LEU A 248 -12.80 -0.34 -14.87
C LEU A 248 -11.65 -1.34 -14.91
N ASP A 249 -11.94 -2.64 -14.94
CA ASP A 249 -10.93 -3.71 -15.04
C ASP A 249 -10.13 -3.64 -16.36
N ASP A 250 -10.75 -3.19 -17.45
CA ASP A 250 -10.10 -3.03 -18.76
C ASP A 250 -9.29 -1.71 -18.87
N ALA A 251 -9.50 -0.74 -17.98
CA ALA A 251 -8.83 0.56 -18.00
C ALA A 251 -7.37 0.47 -17.49
N GLU A 252 -6.48 1.26 -18.08
CA GLU A 252 -5.03 1.17 -17.77
C GLU A 252 -4.68 1.85 -16.44
N GLU A 253 -4.28 1.04 -15.45
CA GLU A 253 -3.77 1.52 -14.18
C GLU A 253 -2.31 2.00 -14.31
N TRP A 254 -1.88 2.89 -13.42
CA TRP A 254 -0.50 3.36 -13.38
C TRP A 254 0.51 2.23 -13.19
N ASP A 255 0.13 1.21 -12.40
CA ASP A 255 0.96 0.04 -12.11
C ASP A 255 1.06 -0.94 -13.29
N ASP A 256 0.22 -0.80 -14.33
CA ASP A 256 0.33 -1.57 -15.57
C ASP A 256 1.49 -1.13 -16.45
N LEU A 257 1.93 0.12 -16.29
CA LEU A 257 3.03 0.68 -17.08
C LEU A 257 4.37 0.00 -16.79
N GLU A 258 5.21 -0.18 -17.81
CA GLU A 258 6.58 -0.59 -17.56
C GLU A 258 7.32 0.49 -16.77
N THR A 259 8.29 0.11 -15.92
CA THR A 259 9.10 1.06 -15.12
C THR A 259 9.70 2.19 -15.96
N HIS A 260 10.07 1.93 -17.21
CA HIS A 260 10.61 2.96 -18.12
C HIS A 260 9.55 3.99 -18.54
N GLU A 261 8.30 3.57 -18.65
CA GLU A 261 7.16 4.40 -19.04
C GLU A 261 6.75 5.28 -17.86
N GLN A 262 6.62 4.72 -16.66
CA GLN A 262 6.41 5.49 -15.42
C GLN A 262 7.49 6.56 -15.24
N LEU A 263 8.78 6.18 -15.36
CA LEU A 263 9.89 7.14 -15.25
C LEU A 263 9.84 8.23 -16.34
N ARG A 264 9.36 7.91 -17.54
CA ARG A 264 9.20 8.91 -18.61
C ARG A 264 8.06 9.87 -18.29
N ALA A 265 6.91 9.37 -17.85
CA ALA A 265 5.77 10.18 -17.46
C ALA A 265 6.12 11.11 -16.28
N GLN A 266 6.91 10.63 -15.33
CA GLN A 266 7.44 11.44 -14.22
C GLN A 266 8.59 12.39 -14.62
N GLY A 267 8.98 12.44 -15.89
CA GLY A 267 9.99 13.37 -16.41
C GLY A 267 11.44 13.01 -16.08
N TYR A 268 11.72 11.80 -15.61
CA TYR A 268 13.07 11.36 -15.26
C TYR A 268 14.06 11.45 -16.44
N TYR A 269 13.58 11.27 -17.67
CA TYR A 269 14.43 11.35 -18.85
C TYR A 269 14.57 12.76 -19.45
N ASP A 270 13.82 13.75 -18.95
CA ASP A 270 13.78 15.11 -19.54
C ASP A 270 15.11 15.86 -19.42
N VAL A 271 15.97 15.41 -18.53
CA VAL A 271 17.32 15.94 -18.38
C VAL A 271 18.23 15.57 -19.56
N LEU A 272 17.88 14.54 -20.33
CA LEU A 272 18.66 14.07 -21.45
C LEU A 272 18.40 14.90 -22.71
N GLY A 273 19.46 15.54 -23.22
CA GLY A 273 19.39 16.18 -24.54
C GLY A 273 19.39 15.18 -25.71
N HIS A 274 19.99 14.00 -25.52
CA HIS A 274 20.08 12.92 -26.52
C HIS A 274 20.17 11.53 -25.86
N TYR A 275 19.37 10.57 -26.31
CA TYR A 275 19.33 9.18 -25.82
C TYR A 275 20.43 8.27 -26.39
N LYS A 276 21.68 8.74 -26.46
CA LYS A 276 22.76 7.99 -27.13
C LYS A 276 23.59 7.09 -26.22
N ASP A 277 23.57 7.31 -24.91
CA ASP A 277 24.38 6.57 -23.95
C ASP A 277 23.54 5.46 -23.29
N PHE A 278 24.08 4.24 -23.27
CA PHE A 278 23.44 3.07 -22.66
C PHE A 278 24.20 2.63 -21.40
N PRO A 279 23.50 2.30 -20.28
CA PRO A 279 22.06 2.41 -20.05
C PRO A 279 21.59 3.87 -19.93
N VAL A 280 20.40 4.17 -20.45
CA VAL A 280 19.86 5.55 -20.50
C VAL A 280 19.49 6.06 -19.10
N GLU A 281 19.06 5.15 -18.22
CA GLU A 281 18.74 5.40 -16.81
C GLU A 281 19.94 5.96 -16.06
N TRP A 282 21.11 5.36 -16.29
CA TRP A 282 22.35 5.79 -15.67
C TRP A 282 22.86 7.11 -16.26
N ALA A 283 22.62 7.36 -17.55
CA ALA A 283 22.91 8.65 -18.16
C ALA A 283 22.05 9.76 -17.54
N ALA A 284 20.75 9.52 -17.37
CA ALA A 284 19.83 10.45 -16.72
C ALA A 284 20.23 10.69 -15.25
N LEU A 285 20.54 9.62 -14.52
CA LEU A 285 20.99 9.69 -13.12
C LEU A 285 22.18 10.65 -12.95
N LYS A 286 23.20 10.54 -13.81
CA LYS A 286 24.39 11.43 -13.75
C LYS A 286 24.04 12.89 -14.00
N GLU A 287 23.08 13.16 -14.87
CA GLU A 287 22.64 14.51 -15.17
C GLU A 287 21.80 15.08 -14.02
N HIS A 288 20.91 14.28 -13.42
CA HIS A 288 20.19 14.63 -12.19
C HIS A 288 21.14 14.89 -11.03
N GLU A 289 22.14 14.04 -10.84
CA GLU A 289 23.21 14.26 -9.87
C GLU A 289 23.90 15.59 -10.13
N ALA A 290 24.32 15.88 -11.36
CA ALA A 290 24.97 17.14 -11.70
C ALA A 290 24.09 18.36 -11.36
N ARG A 291 22.78 18.28 -11.63
CA ARG A 291 21.80 19.35 -11.34
C ARG A 291 21.39 19.42 -9.86
N GLY A 292 21.57 18.33 -9.12
CA GLY A 292 21.19 18.24 -7.71
C GLY A 292 19.72 17.88 -7.49
N ASN A 293 19.10 17.19 -8.45
CA ASN A 293 17.70 16.79 -8.39
C ASN A 293 17.57 15.56 -7.47
N VAL A 294 17.46 15.80 -6.17
CA VAL A 294 17.40 14.74 -5.15
C VAL A 294 16.19 13.83 -5.37
N ASP A 295 15.03 14.41 -5.61
CA ASP A 295 13.77 13.66 -5.78
C ASP A 295 13.86 12.66 -6.94
N MET A 296 14.51 13.05 -8.04
CA MET A 296 14.74 12.16 -9.19
C MET A 296 15.73 11.04 -8.92
N ILE A 297 16.70 11.25 -8.01
CA ILE A 297 17.62 10.20 -7.59
C ILE A 297 16.92 9.23 -6.64
N LEU A 298 16.01 9.72 -5.77
CA LEU A 298 15.15 8.88 -4.93
C LEU A 298 14.19 8.07 -5.79
N LEU A 299 13.53 8.69 -6.77
CA LEU A 299 12.69 8.01 -7.74
C LEU A 299 13.46 6.89 -8.44
N ALA A 300 14.66 7.18 -8.96
CA ALA A 300 15.50 6.15 -9.56
C ALA A 300 15.93 5.05 -8.58
N LEU A 301 16.16 5.38 -7.31
CA LEU A 301 16.53 4.40 -6.28
C LEU A 301 15.37 3.45 -5.96
N ASP A 302 14.14 3.95 -5.98
CA ASP A 302 12.92 3.20 -5.71
C ASP A 302 12.47 2.36 -6.92
N SER A 303 12.34 2.99 -8.09
CA SER A 303 11.84 2.35 -9.30
C SER A 303 12.87 1.40 -9.94
N LEU A 304 14.18 1.73 -9.92
CA LEU A 304 15.22 0.93 -10.60
C LEU A 304 15.95 -0.01 -9.64
N GLN A 305 15.25 -1.07 -9.25
CA GLN A 305 15.67 -2.02 -8.20
C GLN A 305 16.83 -2.97 -8.55
N SER A 306 17.57 -2.70 -9.63
CA SER A 306 18.76 -3.50 -9.95
C SER A 306 19.95 -3.13 -9.04
N ASP A 307 20.74 -4.11 -8.60
CA ASP A 307 21.99 -3.90 -7.84
C ASP A 307 22.95 -2.88 -8.48
N PHE A 308 22.88 -2.75 -9.81
CA PHE A 308 23.66 -1.79 -10.58
C PHE A 308 23.15 -0.37 -10.37
N MET A 309 21.85 -0.14 -10.53
CA MET A 309 21.24 1.17 -10.37
C MET A 309 21.22 1.61 -8.90
N GLU A 310 20.84 0.73 -7.98
CA GLU A 310 20.85 1.02 -6.54
C GLU A 310 22.22 1.55 -6.10
N ARG A 311 23.29 0.83 -6.45
CA ARG A 311 24.66 1.25 -6.13
C ARG A 311 24.99 2.62 -6.69
N HIS A 312 24.60 2.91 -7.93
CA HIS A 312 24.90 4.19 -8.56
C HIS A 312 24.07 5.34 -7.98
N CYS A 313 22.82 5.11 -7.57
CA CYS A 313 22.02 6.10 -6.85
C CYS A 313 22.65 6.41 -5.48
N LEU A 314 23.06 5.39 -4.73
CA LEU A 314 23.77 5.58 -3.45
C LEU A 314 25.11 6.30 -3.64
N GLU A 315 25.89 5.95 -4.66
CA GLU A 315 27.13 6.65 -5.01
C GLU A 315 26.89 8.11 -5.42
N ALA A 316 25.75 8.41 -6.05
CA ALA A 316 25.36 9.78 -6.40
C ALA A 316 25.08 10.58 -5.12
N PHE A 317 24.29 10.05 -4.19
CA PHE A 317 24.09 10.68 -2.88
C PHE A 317 25.39 10.90 -2.10
N GLU A 318 26.29 9.91 -2.10
CA GLU A 318 27.59 10.03 -1.42
C GLU A 318 28.43 11.17 -2.03
N ARG A 319 28.45 11.29 -3.36
CA ARG A 319 29.16 12.37 -4.08
C ARG A 319 28.49 13.73 -3.89
N MET A 320 27.17 13.78 -3.79
CA MET A 320 26.42 15.00 -3.53
C MET A 320 26.64 15.51 -2.11
N GLY A 321 26.79 14.61 -1.12
CA GLY A 321 26.98 14.95 0.29
C GLY A 321 25.92 15.94 0.77
N LYS A 322 26.34 17.05 1.39
CA LYS A 322 25.43 18.10 1.90
C LYS A 322 24.45 18.64 0.87
N ARG A 323 24.80 18.65 -0.43
CA ARG A 323 23.88 19.10 -1.49
C ARG A 323 22.72 18.14 -1.70
N GLY A 324 22.91 16.85 -1.38
CA GLY A 324 21.87 15.84 -1.46
C GLY A 324 20.99 15.77 -0.21
N LYS A 325 21.27 16.55 0.84
CA LYS A 325 20.52 16.48 2.09
C LYS A 325 19.15 17.17 1.94
N THR A 326 18.11 16.37 1.70
CA THR A 326 16.69 16.70 1.90
C THR A 326 16.10 15.82 3.01
N GLU A 327 14.92 16.18 3.53
CA GLU A 327 14.20 15.37 4.53
C GLU A 327 13.98 13.93 4.03
N ALA A 328 13.38 13.76 2.86
CA ALA A 328 13.15 12.45 2.24
C ALA A 328 14.45 11.64 2.02
N SER A 329 15.54 12.28 1.59
CA SER A 329 16.82 11.57 1.40
C SER A 329 17.45 11.13 2.72
N VAL A 330 17.25 11.89 3.79
CA VAL A 330 17.76 11.54 5.13
C VAL A 330 16.96 10.38 5.68
N GLU A 331 15.63 10.42 5.56
CA GLU A 331 14.73 9.34 5.97
C GLU A 331 15.06 8.02 5.24
N GLU A 332 15.21 8.05 3.92
CA GLU A 332 15.58 6.86 3.14
C GLU A 332 16.95 6.29 3.56
N MET A 333 17.94 7.16 3.79
CA MET A 333 19.25 6.71 4.28
C MET A 333 19.20 6.22 5.74
N LEU A 334 18.33 6.78 6.59
CA LEU A 334 18.13 6.32 7.97
C LEU A 334 17.52 4.92 8.01
N GLY A 335 16.43 4.67 7.27
CA GLY A 335 15.81 3.34 7.20
C GLY A 335 16.77 2.27 6.68
N ARG A 336 17.70 2.63 5.78
CA ARG A 336 18.80 1.74 5.36
C ARG A 336 19.89 1.59 6.42
N ALA A 337 20.24 2.66 7.14
CA ALA A 337 21.24 2.63 8.20
C ALA A 337 20.80 1.76 9.39
N GLU A 338 19.51 1.77 9.75
CA GLU A 338 18.91 0.88 10.75
C GLU A 338 19.07 -0.60 10.39
N LYS A 339 19.07 -0.90 9.08
CA LYS A 339 19.39 -2.23 8.53
C LYS A 339 20.90 -2.47 8.37
N ARG A 340 21.74 -1.66 9.03
CA ARG A 340 23.22 -1.68 9.01
C ARG A 340 23.85 -1.48 7.62
N SER A 341 23.18 -0.76 6.72
CA SER A 341 23.72 -0.45 5.38
C SER A 341 24.92 0.51 5.46
N GLN A 342 26.13 0.00 5.21
CA GLN A 342 27.36 0.80 5.23
C GLN A 342 27.37 1.95 4.20
N PRO A 343 26.87 1.79 2.95
CA PRO A 343 26.72 2.92 2.04
C PRO A 343 25.85 4.04 2.62
N ALA A 344 24.68 3.69 3.19
CA ALA A 344 23.76 4.68 3.76
C ALA A 344 24.40 5.45 4.93
N ILE A 345 25.09 4.75 5.83
CA ILE A 345 25.82 5.37 6.94
C ILE A 345 26.90 6.35 6.42
N ARG A 346 27.65 5.99 5.38
CA ARG A 346 28.62 6.90 4.75
C ARG A 346 27.93 8.13 4.16
N ILE A 347 26.79 7.94 3.50
CA ILE A 347 26.00 9.02 2.89
C ILE A 347 25.50 10.00 3.96
N LEU A 348 24.91 9.50 5.06
CA LEU A 348 24.48 10.32 6.20
C LEU A 348 25.63 11.15 6.79
N GLY A 349 26.82 10.54 6.89
CA GLY A 349 28.07 11.23 7.21
C GLY A 349 28.35 12.41 6.27
N LYS A 350 28.37 12.15 4.96
CA LYS A 350 28.62 13.17 3.92
C LYS A 350 27.56 14.27 3.84
N MET A 351 26.32 13.94 4.16
CA MET A 351 25.21 14.88 4.26
C MET A 351 25.32 15.77 5.51
N ALA A 352 26.11 15.37 6.52
CA ALA A 352 26.05 15.92 7.86
C ALA A 352 24.62 15.87 8.43
N ALA A 353 24.01 14.69 8.34
CA ALA A 353 22.68 14.40 8.86
C ALA A 353 22.74 14.19 10.38
N ALA A 354 22.52 15.25 11.16
CA ALA A 354 22.48 15.19 12.63
C ALA A 354 21.37 14.27 13.15
N GLU A 355 20.31 14.10 12.37
CA GLU A 355 19.16 13.22 12.60
C GLU A 355 19.60 11.76 12.78
N ALA A 356 20.70 11.34 12.17
CA ALA A 356 21.25 9.99 12.29
C ALA A 356 22.07 9.74 13.55
N THR A 357 22.32 10.76 14.36
CA THR A 357 23.28 10.67 15.47
C THR A 357 22.88 9.58 16.47
N GLU A 358 21.60 9.53 16.85
CA GLU A 358 21.09 8.55 17.82
C GLU A 358 21.31 7.12 17.31
N THR A 359 20.80 6.80 16.13
CA THR A 359 20.96 5.49 15.48
C THR A 359 22.42 5.08 15.34
N LEU A 360 23.30 6.01 14.92
CA LEU A 360 24.71 5.71 14.71
C LEU A 360 25.48 5.51 16.02
N VAL A 361 25.10 6.20 17.11
CA VAL A 361 25.71 6.01 18.43
C VAL A 361 25.47 4.59 18.96
N GLU A 362 24.31 3.99 18.67
CA GLU A 362 24.02 2.60 19.06
C GLU A 362 24.99 1.58 18.46
N TYR A 363 25.58 1.87 17.29
CA TYR A 363 26.54 1.01 16.62
C TYR A 363 27.99 1.26 17.03
N VAL A 364 28.25 2.21 17.94
CA VAL A 364 29.60 2.48 18.43
C VAL A 364 30.19 1.29 19.20
N PRO A 365 29.51 0.71 20.22
CA PRO A 365 30.01 -0.44 20.97
C PRO A 365 29.85 -1.80 20.22
N GLU A 366 29.68 -1.81 18.90
CA GLU A 366 29.42 -3.03 18.13
C GLU A 366 30.68 -3.92 17.97
N ASP A 367 30.88 -4.84 18.92
CA ASP A 367 32.07 -5.70 19.00
C ASP A 367 32.17 -6.77 17.90
N SER A 368 31.11 -6.95 17.09
CA SER A 368 31.03 -8.05 16.11
C SER A 368 31.42 -7.67 14.67
N ASN A 369 31.51 -6.37 14.35
CA ASN A 369 31.77 -5.92 12.98
C ASN A 369 32.70 -4.69 12.90
N PRO A 370 34.03 -4.92 12.83
CA PRO A 370 35.03 -3.86 12.75
C PRO A 370 34.91 -2.97 11.51
N GLN A 371 34.37 -3.49 10.40
CA GLN A 371 34.17 -2.69 9.19
C GLN A 371 33.02 -1.70 9.38
N LEU A 372 31.91 -2.15 9.99
CA LEU A 372 30.78 -1.29 10.32
C LEU A 372 31.18 -0.19 11.31
N GLN A 373 31.90 -0.52 12.39
CA GLN A 373 32.39 0.47 13.36
C GLN A 373 33.22 1.58 12.69
N LYS A 374 34.16 1.21 11.80
CA LYS A 374 34.98 2.21 11.07
C LYS A 374 34.14 3.16 10.23
N VAL A 375 33.07 2.65 9.61
CA VAL A 375 32.13 3.45 8.82
C VAL A 375 31.30 4.37 9.72
N VAL A 376 30.77 3.84 10.83
CA VAL A 376 30.00 4.58 11.83
C VAL A 376 30.82 5.71 12.45
N PHE A 377 32.05 5.44 12.89
CA PHE A 377 32.92 6.43 13.53
C PHE A 377 33.22 7.58 12.57
N LYS A 378 33.54 7.24 11.31
CA LYS A 378 33.78 8.23 10.28
C LYS A 378 32.53 9.08 10.02
N ALA A 379 31.35 8.47 9.93
CA ALA A 379 30.10 9.17 9.71
C ALA A 379 29.76 10.12 10.88
N LEU A 380 29.86 9.66 12.13
CA LEU A 380 29.70 10.50 13.33
C LEU A 380 30.67 11.69 13.34
N GLY A 381 31.91 11.46 12.91
CA GLY A 381 32.90 12.51 12.71
C GLY A 381 32.51 13.53 11.64
N GLU A 382 32.04 13.07 10.48
CA GLU A 382 31.61 13.94 9.37
C GLU A 382 30.31 14.71 9.67
N ILE A 383 29.43 14.15 10.50
CA ILE A 383 28.24 14.81 11.07
C ILE A 383 28.64 15.90 12.06
N GLY A 384 29.70 15.67 12.84
CA GLY A 384 30.05 16.53 13.96
C GLY A 384 29.19 16.24 15.20
N ALA A 385 28.86 14.95 15.42
CA ALA A 385 27.97 14.50 16.48
C ALA A 385 28.61 14.68 17.87
N ALA A 386 28.28 15.77 18.57
CA ALA A 386 28.82 16.07 19.89
C ALA A 386 28.40 15.03 20.95
N GLU A 387 27.25 14.40 20.77
CA GLU A 387 26.70 13.34 21.63
C GLU A 387 27.53 12.05 21.54
N ALA A 388 28.20 11.82 20.42
CA ALA A 388 29.04 10.64 20.19
C ALA A 388 30.43 10.73 20.84
N VAL A 389 30.80 11.86 21.44
CA VAL A 389 32.14 12.07 22.00
C VAL A 389 32.47 11.06 23.10
N GLN A 390 31.58 10.84 24.06
CA GLN A 390 31.85 9.88 25.14
C GLN A 390 31.85 8.43 24.61
N PRO A 391 30.84 7.97 23.84
CA PRO A 391 30.88 6.64 23.24
C PRO A 391 32.16 6.37 22.44
N LEU A 392 32.63 7.33 21.63
CA LEU A 392 33.87 7.18 20.85
C LEU A 392 35.13 7.23 21.73
N ALA A 393 35.14 8.02 22.81
CA ALA A 393 36.25 8.05 23.75
C ALA A 393 36.42 6.71 24.48
N ASP A 394 35.31 6.05 24.82
CA ASP A 394 35.33 4.72 25.45
C ASP A 394 35.98 3.67 24.53
N GLN A 395 35.92 3.87 23.20
CA GLN A 395 36.58 3.00 22.20
C GLN A 395 38.09 3.24 22.05
N LEU A 396 38.69 4.14 22.84
CA LEU A 396 40.14 4.36 22.87
C LEU A 396 40.85 3.47 23.90
N ASP A 397 40.11 2.78 24.78
CA ASP A 397 40.70 1.97 25.84
C ASP A 397 41.49 0.77 25.25
N PRO A 398 42.82 0.70 25.45
CA PRO A 398 43.63 -0.41 24.95
C PRO A 398 43.35 -1.74 25.68
N ASP A 399 42.76 -1.69 26.88
CA ASP A 399 42.36 -2.87 27.66
C ASP A 399 40.87 -3.22 27.45
N GLY A 400 40.15 -2.47 26.62
CA GLY A 400 38.74 -2.69 26.29
C GLY A 400 38.50 -3.77 25.24
N ASP A 401 37.23 -3.92 24.86
CA ASP A 401 36.78 -4.92 23.86
C ASP A 401 37.00 -4.46 22.40
N THR A 402 37.44 -3.21 22.17
CA THR A 402 37.66 -2.65 20.83
C THR A 402 38.89 -3.23 20.13
N GLU A 403 38.72 -3.71 18.89
CA GLU A 403 39.83 -4.19 18.09
C GLU A 403 40.91 -3.10 17.84
N ASP A 404 42.19 -3.50 17.90
CA ASP A 404 43.35 -2.62 17.67
C ASP A 404 43.28 -1.81 16.36
N LEU A 405 42.69 -2.39 15.31
CA LEU A 405 42.56 -1.74 13.99
C LEU A 405 41.42 -0.71 13.92
N VAL A 406 40.54 -0.68 14.92
CA VAL A 406 39.38 0.20 15.01
C VAL A 406 39.71 1.44 15.84
N ARG A 407 40.47 1.32 16.93
CA ARG A 407 40.84 2.46 17.83
C ARG A 407 41.38 3.72 17.11
N PRO A 408 42.25 3.64 16.07
CA PRO A 408 42.70 4.85 15.35
C PRO A 408 41.57 5.60 14.64
N HIS A 409 40.47 4.91 14.30
CA HIS A 409 39.29 5.52 13.67
C HIS A 409 38.44 6.26 14.70
N ALA A 410 38.35 5.75 15.94
CA ALA A 410 37.69 6.46 17.04
C ALA A 410 38.41 7.78 17.33
N ALA A 411 39.75 7.76 17.44
CA ALA A 411 40.55 8.96 17.62
C ALA A 411 40.34 9.97 16.48
N ARG A 412 40.36 9.50 15.23
CA ARG A 412 40.07 10.34 14.06
C ARG A 412 38.67 10.94 14.08
N ALA A 413 37.66 10.16 14.45
CA ALA A 413 36.28 10.64 14.55
C ALA A 413 36.16 11.77 15.58
N LEU A 414 36.75 11.61 16.76
CA LEU A 414 36.82 12.65 17.79
C LEU A 414 37.50 13.93 17.28
N GLY A 415 38.58 13.78 16.50
CA GLY A 415 39.24 14.91 15.84
C GLY A 415 38.37 15.62 14.80
N LEU A 416 37.53 14.89 14.06
CA LEU A 416 36.59 15.46 13.10
C LEU A 416 35.41 16.16 13.80
N ILE A 417 34.92 15.62 14.92
CA ILE A 417 33.90 16.27 15.75
C ILE A 417 34.44 17.59 16.31
N GLY A 418 35.71 17.61 16.75
CA GLY A 418 36.37 18.83 17.23
C GLY A 418 35.92 19.30 18.61
N ASP A 419 35.19 18.47 19.36
CA ASP A 419 34.71 18.82 20.71
C ASP A 419 35.85 18.73 21.74
N THR A 420 35.97 19.77 22.57
CA THR A 420 37.03 19.87 23.58
C THR A 420 36.96 18.82 24.68
N ARG A 421 35.80 18.17 24.88
CA ARG A 421 35.65 17.05 25.83
C ARG A 421 36.53 15.85 25.45
N ALA A 422 36.93 15.74 24.18
CA ALA A 422 37.82 14.69 23.69
C ALA A 422 39.30 14.92 24.03
N VAL A 423 39.71 16.12 24.50
CA VAL A 423 41.13 16.46 24.73
C VAL A 423 41.78 15.53 25.74
N ALA A 424 41.13 15.27 26.87
CA ALA A 424 41.65 14.40 27.92
C ALA A 424 41.84 12.95 27.43
N PRO A 425 40.80 12.24 26.94
CA PRO A 425 40.97 10.85 26.50
C PRO A 425 41.93 10.69 25.30
N LEU A 426 42.01 11.69 24.41
CA LEU A 426 43.00 11.67 23.32
C LEU A 426 44.43 11.90 23.83
N THR A 427 44.62 12.70 24.88
CA THR A 427 45.93 12.87 25.52
C THR A 427 46.37 11.56 26.16
N ASP A 428 45.48 10.90 26.90
CA ASP A 428 45.78 9.60 27.52
C ASP A 428 46.17 8.56 26.44
N ALA A 429 45.42 8.48 25.33
CA ALA A 429 45.75 7.58 24.22
C ALA A 429 47.06 7.94 23.50
N LEU A 430 47.44 9.22 23.44
CA LEU A 430 48.72 9.65 22.87
C LEU A 430 49.92 9.23 23.75
N GLU A 431 49.74 9.29 25.07
CA GLU A 431 50.77 8.98 26.06
C GLU A 431 50.96 7.48 26.25
N ASP A 432 49.87 6.73 26.43
CA ASP A 432 49.92 5.38 27.00
C ASP A 432 49.48 4.24 26.05
N ASP A 433 48.90 4.53 24.87
CA ASP A 433 48.44 3.45 23.98
C ASP A 433 49.64 2.63 23.41
N PRO A 434 49.56 1.29 23.40
CA PRO A 434 50.65 0.43 22.90
C PRO A 434 50.88 0.51 21.38
N SER A 435 49.92 1.04 20.62
CA SER A 435 49.95 1.15 19.17
C SER A 435 50.31 2.57 18.72
N ASP A 436 51.45 2.69 18.03
CA ASP A 436 51.87 3.97 17.45
C ASP A 436 50.86 4.54 16.44
N ASP A 437 50.04 3.70 15.80
CA ASP A 437 48.98 4.15 14.89
C ASP A 437 47.85 4.87 15.64
N VAL A 438 47.48 4.37 16.84
CA VAL A 438 46.49 5.03 17.71
C VAL A 438 47.06 6.33 18.24
N ARG A 439 48.29 6.30 18.76
CA ARG A 439 48.99 7.49 19.25
C ARG A 439 49.08 8.58 18.18
N ALA A 440 49.48 8.22 16.95
CA ALA A 440 49.54 9.17 15.85
C ALA A 440 48.15 9.72 15.46
N ALA A 441 47.10 8.89 15.49
CA ALA A 441 45.73 9.32 15.24
C ALA A 441 45.22 10.28 16.34
N ALA A 442 45.54 10.01 17.60
CA ALA A 442 45.22 10.87 18.73
C ALA A 442 45.96 12.21 18.63
N GLY A 443 47.25 12.19 18.29
CA GLY A 443 48.04 13.38 18.02
C GLY A 443 47.45 14.22 16.88
N TRP A 444 47.04 13.58 15.78
CA TRP A 444 46.35 14.26 14.69
C TRP A 444 45.02 14.90 15.13
N ALA A 445 44.22 14.17 15.92
CA ALA A 445 42.92 14.61 16.40
C ALA A 445 43.02 15.82 17.35
N LEU A 446 43.95 15.79 18.31
CA LEU A 446 44.27 16.91 19.19
C LEU A 446 44.68 18.16 18.38
N ARG A 447 45.47 17.99 17.30
CA ARG A 447 45.81 19.09 16.39
C ARG A 447 44.60 19.63 15.61
N GLN A 448 43.60 18.80 15.30
CA GLN A 448 42.35 19.27 14.66
C GLN A 448 41.49 20.06 15.64
N ILE A 449 41.38 19.60 16.90
CA ILE A 449 40.69 20.33 17.97
C ILE A 449 41.35 21.69 18.20
N GLY A 450 42.69 21.74 18.16
CA GLY A 450 43.44 22.99 18.01
C GLY A 450 43.42 23.93 19.24
N THR A 451 42.94 23.47 20.39
CA THR A 451 43.09 24.22 21.65
C THR A 451 44.56 24.32 22.02
N ARG A 452 44.93 25.37 22.76
CA ARG A 452 46.30 25.54 23.26
C ARG A 452 46.77 24.31 24.04
N GLU A 453 45.91 23.81 24.93
CA GLU A 453 46.15 22.60 25.73
C GLU A 453 46.40 21.36 24.84
N ALA A 454 45.54 21.12 23.83
CA ALA A 454 45.69 19.98 22.93
C ALA A 454 46.99 20.06 22.11
N LEU A 455 47.36 21.25 21.65
CA LEU A 455 48.61 21.47 20.92
C LEU A 455 49.84 21.28 21.80
N GLU A 456 49.80 21.74 23.05
CA GLU A 456 50.88 21.56 24.03
C GLU A 456 51.09 20.09 24.37
N ALA A 457 50.02 19.32 24.57
CA ALA A 457 50.07 17.88 24.79
C ALA A 457 50.81 17.17 23.63
N VAL A 458 50.43 17.47 22.38
CA VAL A 458 51.03 16.85 21.19
C VAL A 458 52.50 17.27 21.00
N ALA A 459 52.82 18.55 21.22
CA ALA A 459 54.17 19.08 21.05
C ALA A 459 55.21 18.41 21.98
N GLY A 460 54.77 17.90 23.15
CA GLY A 460 55.62 17.13 24.07
C GLY A 460 56.23 15.86 23.45
N HIS A 461 55.66 15.36 22.34
CA HIS A 461 56.11 14.14 21.65
C HIS A 461 56.95 14.40 20.39
N ALA A 462 57.40 15.64 20.13
CA ALA A 462 58.19 15.96 18.94
C ALA A 462 59.51 15.17 18.83
N ASP A 463 60.13 14.80 19.97
CA ASP A 463 61.39 14.05 20.06
C ASP A 463 61.19 12.53 20.28
N GLU A 464 59.98 12.01 20.08
CA GLU A 464 59.63 10.59 20.29
C GLU A 464 60.36 9.64 19.32
N HIS A 465 60.60 8.40 19.75
CA HIS A 465 61.24 7.39 18.88
C HIS A 465 60.37 6.95 17.69
N SER A 466 59.05 7.05 17.81
CA SER A 466 58.11 6.76 16.74
C SER A 466 58.05 7.92 15.75
N PHE A 467 58.45 7.67 14.50
CA PHE A 467 58.49 8.69 13.45
C PHE A 467 57.12 9.31 13.17
N ILE A 468 56.04 8.50 13.20
CA ILE A 468 54.69 8.99 12.92
C ILE A 468 54.16 9.88 14.04
N VAL A 469 54.45 9.56 15.30
CA VAL A 469 54.06 10.39 16.45
C VAL A 469 54.89 11.67 16.53
N SER A 470 56.21 11.57 16.35
CA SER A 470 57.13 12.72 16.30
C SER A 470 56.74 13.74 15.23
N THR A 471 56.33 13.27 14.04
CA THR A 471 55.84 14.13 12.96
C THR A 471 54.62 14.96 13.38
N GLU A 472 53.72 14.39 14.17
CA GLU A 472 52.56 15.11 14.70
C GLU A 472 52.98 16.12 15.77
N GLY A 473 53.91 15.75 16.66
CA GLY A 473 54.53 16.65 17.65
C GLY A 473 55.18 17.88 17.03
N GLU A 474 56.03 17.69 16.01
CA GLU A 474 56.69 18.79 15.29
C GLU A 474 55.68 19.74 14.63
N LYS A 475 54.58 19.20 14.07
CA LYS A 475 53.50 20.02 13.49
C LYS A 475 52.78 20.82 14.57
N ALA A 476 52.52 20.24 15.73
CA ALA A 476 51.88 20.94 16.84
C ALA A 476 52.78 22.06 17.39
N GLN A 477 54.07 21.80 17.55
CA GLN A 477 55.05 22.81 17.97
C GLN A 477 55.10 23.99 16.99
N ARG A 478 55.13 23.71 15.67
CA ARG A 478 55.06 24.77 14.66
C ARG A 478 53.78 25.61 14.78
N ALA A 479 52.63 24.97 15.03
CA ALA A 479 51.36 25.69 15.21
C ALA A 479 51.37 26.58 16.47
N LEU A 480 52.01 26.14 17.57
CA LEU A 480 52.18 26.94 18.78
C LEU A 480 53.10 28.15 18.54
N ASP A 481 54.24 27.92 17.88
CA ASP A 481 55.22 28.97 17.54
C ASP A 481 54.61 30.04 16.62
N GLU A 482 53.77 29.63 15.65
CA GLU A 482 53.04 30.54 14.77
C GLU A 482 51.97 31.35 15.50
N ALA A 483 51.38 30.78 16.56
CA ALA A 483 50.36 31.43 17.37
C ALA A 483 50.92 32.36 18.45
N GLU A 484 52.22 32.29 18.76
CA GLU A 484 52.88 33.27 19.62
C GLU A 484 53.13 34.58 18.83
N PRO A 485 52.54 35.72 19.23
CA PRO A 485 52.83 36.98 18.54
C PRO A 485 54.31 37.28 18.71
N ALA A 486 55.01 37.50 17.58
CA ALA A 486 56.42 37.88 17.54
C ALA A 486 56.69 38.94 18.60
N ALA A 487 57.39 38.54 19.68
CA ALA A 487 57.72 39.44 20.78
C ALA A 487 58.41 40.66 20.20
N THR A 488 57.73 41.81 20.26
CA THR A 488 58.25 43.12 19.86
C THR A 488 59.57 43.37 20.60
N ALA A 489 60.66 43.31 19.85
CA ALA A 489 62.02 43.65 20.26
C ALA A 489 62.25 45.15 20.31
#